data_AF-A0A7S1RHT2-F1
#
_entry.id   AF-A0A7S1RHT2-F1
#
_cell.length_a   1.000
_cell.length_b   1.000
_cell.length_c   1.000
_cell.angle_alpha   90.00
_cell.angle_beta   90.00
_cell.angle_gamma   90.00
#
_symmetry.space_group_name_H-M   'P 1'
#
loop_
_entity.id
_entity.type
_entity.pdbx_description
1 polymer ?
#
loop_
_entity_poly.entity_id
_entity_poly.type
_entity_poly.pdbx_seq_one_letter_code
_entity_poly.pdbx_strand_id
1 'polypeptide(L)'
;EEGGDWSALFRGRPETFVDVYSPQDLYPAELWRQAAVYFGGLDDASMVLPGGRYLCAQVLANRGLSFLAGRTLGEVCHIVQLAISQKKLLGYLNGAVVPYQRSQSMGKER
;
A
#
# COMPACT_ATOMS: atom_id res chain seq x y z
N GLU A 1 -19.28 -20.89 -8.88
CA GLU A 1 -17.91 -21.44 -8.82
C GLU A 1 -17.31 -21.04 -7.49
N GLU A 2 -17.14 -21.97 -6.55
CA GLU A 2 -16.36 -21.72 -5.32
C GLU A 2 -14.87 -21.89 -5.65
N GLY A 3 -14.33 -20.94 -6.40
CA GLY A 3 -12.89 -20.83 -6.63
C GLY A 3 -12.23 -20.17 -5.42
N GLY A 4 -11.88 -20.95 -4.40
CA GLY A 4 -11.07 -20.47 -3.29
C GLY A 4 -9.61 -20.24 -3.72
N ASP A 5 -8.95 -19.28 -3.08
CA ASP A 5 -7.51 -19.05 -3.26
C ASP A 5 -6.71 -20.15 -2.55
N TRP A 6 -5.75 -20.75 -3.25
CA TRP A 6 -4.88 -21.80 -2.72
C TRP A 6 -3.43 -21.30 -2.65
N SER A 7 -2.70 -21.71 -1.61
CA SER A 7 -1.25 -21.47 -1.51
C SER A 7 -0.51 -22.77 -1.16
N ALA A 8 0.72 -22.91 -1.65
CA ALA A 8 1.60 -24.03 -1.33
C ALA A 8 2.79 -23.53 -0.51
N LEU A 9 2.92 -24.03 0.72
CA LEU A 9 3.95 -23.64 1.67
C LEU A 9 4.99 -24.76 1.86
N PHE A 10 6.25 -24.39 2.05
CA PHE A 10 7.30 -25.34 2.39
C PHE A 10 7.16 -25.79 3.85
N ARG A 11 7.12 -27.11 4.08
CA ARG A 11 7.17 -27.66 5.44
C ARG A 11 8.50 -27.34 6.10
N GLY A 12 8.46 -26.84 7.34
CA GLY A 12 9.64 -26.56 8.15
C GLY A 12 10.32 -25.21 7.89
N ARG A 13 9.74 -24.34 7.04
CA ARG A 13 10.20 -22.97 6.85
C ARG A 13 9.18 -21.99 7.48
N PRO A 14 9.62 -20.95 8.19
CA PRO A 14 8.71 -19.90 8.62
C PRO A 14 8.00 -19.29 7.41
N GLU A 15 6.70 -19.02 7.58
CA GLU A 15 5.88 -18.38 6.57
C GLU A 15 6.48 -17.01 6.24
N THR A 16 6.93 -16.87 4.99
CA THR A 16 7.48 -15.61 4.46
C THR A 16 6.55 -14.99 3.42
N PHE A 17 5.41 -15.63 3.18
CA PHE A 17 4.41 -15.14 2.26
C PHE A 17 3.59 -14.04 2.94
N VAL A 18 3.55 -12.88 2.29
CA VAL A 18 2.68 -11.78 2.71
C VAL A 18 1.42 -11.83 1.85
N ASP A 19 0.30 -12.16 2.46
CA ASP A 19 -1.00 -11.98 1.82
C ASP A 19 -1.33 -10.49 1.73
N VAL A 20 -1.26 -9.96 0.50
CA VAL A 20 -1.51 -8.55 0.22
C VAL A 20 -2.98 -8.18 0.41
N TYR A 21 -3.90 -9.13 0.28
CA TYR A 21 -5.35 -8.87 0.44
C TYR A 21 -5.83 -9.01 1.87
N SER A 22 -4.97 -9.51 2.77
CA SER A 22 -5.28 -9.59 4.18
C SER A 22 -5.73 -8.23 4.72
N PRO A 23 -6.86 -8.15 5.43
CA PRO A 23 -7.28 -6.90 6.07
C PRO A 23 -6.50 -6.65 7.36
N GLN A 24 -5.65 -7.57 7.81
CA GLN A 24 -4.97 -7.48 9.09
C GLN A 24 -3.85 -6.45 9.04
N ASP A 25 -4.01 -5.35 9.79
CA ASP A 25 -2.92 -4.40 10.00
C ASP A 25 -1.95 -4.92 11.07
N LEU A 26 -0.72 -5.22 10.65
CA LEU A 26 0.39 -5.67 11.50
C LEU A 26 1.46 -4.59 11.66
N TYR A 27 1.23 -3.37 11.16
CA TYR A 27 2.21 -2.31 11.11
C TYR A 27 2.03 -1.32 12.27
N PRO A 28 3.13 -0.76 12.80
CA PRO A 28 3.06 0.16 13.92
C PRO A 28 2.33 1.45 13.54
N ALA A 29 1.58 2.04 14.47
CA ALA A 29 0.86 3.30 14.26
C ALA A 29 1.75 4.44 13.75
N GLU A 30 3.03 4.45 14.17
CA GLU A 30 4.03 5.41 13.74
C GLU A 30 4.31 5.37 12.24
N LEU A 31 4.26 4.19 11.62
CA LEU A 31 4.39 4.03 10.17
C LEU A 31 3.28 4.81 9.46
N TRP A 32 2.04 4.65 9.93
CA TRP A 32 0.88 5.33 9.35
C TRP A 32 0.92 6.84 9.54
N ARG A 33 1.40 7.30 10.69
CA ARG A 33 1.61 8.73 10.95
C ARG A 33 2.62 9.34 9.98
N GLN A 34 3.78 8.70 9.81
CA GLN A 34 4.81 9.16 8.87
C GLN A 34 4.34 9.09 7.42
N ALA A 35 3.63 8.01 7.05
CA ALA A 35 3.03 7.87 5.74
C ALA A 35 2.01 8.98 5.44
N ALA A 36 1.16 9.34 6.41
CA ALA A 36 0.19 10.43 6.25
C ALA A 36 0.88 11.78 6.01
N VAL A 37 1.92 12.10 6.79
CA VAL A 37 2.73 13.31 6.60
C VAL A 37 3.39 13.32 5.23
N TYR A 38 3.97 12.19 4.83
CA TYR A 38 4.64 12.05 3.55
C TYR A 38 3.68 12.24 2.37
N PHE A 39 2.58 11.49 2.33
CA PHE A 39 1.61 11.59 1.22
C PHE A 39 0.88 12.94 1.18
N GLY A 40 0.65 13.56 2.34
CA GLY A 40 0.08 14.91 2.42
C GLY A 40 1.04 16.02 1.95
N GLY A 41 2.35 15.75 1.92
CA GLY A 41 3.37 16.69 1.47
C GLY A 41 3.84 16.52 0.02
N LEU A 42 3.30 15.56 -0.73
CA LEU A 42 3.70 15.33 -2.12
C LEU A 42 3.18 16.45 -3.04
N ASP A 43 4.05 16.93 -3.92
CA ASP A 43 3.70 17.86 -5.01
C ASP A 43 3.07 17.12 -6.21
N ASP A 44 2.46 17.88 -7.13
CA ASP A 44 1.71 17.33 -8.27
C ASP A 44 2.55 16.40 -9.16
N ALA A 45 3.86 16.61 -9.24
CA ALA A 45 4.77 15.82 -10.07
C ALA A 45 5.21 14.50 -9.40
N SER A 46 5.40 14.48 -8.08
CA SER A 46 5.81 13.29 -7.31
C SER A 46 4.64 12.45 -6.80
N MET A 47 3.42 12.96 -6.96
CA MET A 47 2.16 12.42 -6.46
C MET A 47 1.59 11.27 -7.28
N VAL A 48 1.89 11.19 -8.58
CA VAL A 48 1.33 10.15 -9.46
C VAL A 48 2.15 8.88 -9.33
N LEU A 49 1.63 7.91 -8.58
CA LEU A 49 2.21 6.58 -8.47
C LEU A 49 1.57 5.66 -9.51
N PRO A 50 2.31 4.67 -10.05
CA PRO A 50 1.75 3.70 -10.98
C PRO A 50 0.52 3.00 -10.38
N GLY A 51 -0.50 2.74 -11.20
CA GLY A 51 -1.77 2.14 -10.77
C GLY A 51 -1.68 0.75 -10.13
N GLY A 52 -0.66 -0.03 -10.51
CA GLY A 52 -0.46 -1.37 -9.96
C GLY A 52 0.11 -1.31 -8.56
N ARG A 53 -0.50 -2.04 -7.61
CA ARG A 53 0.00 -2.19 -6.22
C ARG A 53 1.50 -2.49 -6.16
N TYR A 54 1.94 -3.43 -7.00
CA TYR A 54 3.33 -3.84 -7.10
C TYR A 54 4.24 -2.72 -7.62
N LEU A 55 3.84 -2.04 -8.70
CA LEU A 55 4.62 -0.93 -9.26
C LEU A 55 4.66 0.27 -8.29
N CYS A 56 3.55 0.57 -7.62
CA CYS A 56 3.48 1.55 -6.54
C CYS A 56 4.43 1.19 -5.40
N ALA A 57 4.40 -0.06 -4.94
CA ALA A 57 5.30 -0.55 -3.89
C ALA A 57 6.77 -0.47 -4.29
N GLN A 58 7.12 -0.81 -5.53
CA GLN A 58 8.48 -0.65 -6.05
C GLN A 58 8.93 0.82 -6.00
N VAL A 59 8.10 1.74 -6.47
CA VAL A 59 8.41 3.18 -6.43
C VAL A 59 8.61 3.64 -4.99
N LEU A 60 7.73 3.27 -4.06
CA LEU A 60 7.85 3.66 -2.65
C LEU A 60 9.10 3.08 -1.98
N ALA A 61 9.43 1.82 -2.27
CA ALA A 61 10.66 1.19 -1.78
C ALA A 61 11.92 1.90 -2.33
N ASN A 62 11.92 2.27 -3.62
CA ASN A 62 13.03 2.97 -4.26
C ASN A 62 13.21 4.41 -3.78
N ARG A 63 12.19 5.02 -3.18
CA ARG A 63 12.29 6.36 -2.58
C ARG A 63 13.04 6.37 -1.24
N GLY A 64 13.41 5.21 -0.69
CA GLY A 64 14.23 5.13 0.52
C GLY A 64 13.57 5.72 1.76
N LEU A 65 12.25 5.59 1.87
CA LEU A 65 11.47 6.19 2.96
C LEU A 65 11.81 5.53 4.31
N SER A 66 12.15 6.35 5.31
CA SER A 66 12.56 5.86 6.64
C SER A 66 11.51 4.95 7.30
N PHE A 67 10.22 5.26 7.14
CA PHE A 67 9.13 4.45 7.69
C PHE A 67 8.93 3.10 6.99
N LEU A 68 9.55 2.88 5.82
CA LEU A 68 9.56 1.60 5.11
C LEU A 68 10.90 0.86 5.28
N ALA A 69 11.85 1.40 6.04
CA ALA A 69 13.15 0.78 6.25
C ALA A 69 13.00 -0.62 6.86
N GLY A 70 13.72 -1.60 6.30
CA GLY A 70 13.68 -3.00 6.73
C GLY A 70 12.43 -3.77 6.29
N ARG A 71 11.52 -3.17 5.51
CA ARG A 71 10.35 -3.86 4.95
C ARG A 71 10.68 -4.54 3.63
N THR A 72 10.18 -5.75 3.48
CA THR A 72 10.20 -6.49 2.22
C THR A 72 9.23 -5.87 1.22
N LEU A 73 9.45 -6.10 -0.08
CA LEU A 73 8.54 -5.60 -1.12
C LEU A 73 7.11 -6.14 -0.95
N GLY A 74 6.94 -7.36 -0.44
CA GLY A 74 5.64 -7.94 -0.10
C GLY A 74 4.92 -7.17 1.01
N GLU A 75 5.63 -6.81 2.08
CA GLU A 75 5.09 -5.93 3.13
C GLU A 75 4.72 -4.56 2.55
N VAL A 76 5.56 -3.96 1.68
CA VAL A 76 5.23 -2.68 1.05
C VAL A 76 3.98 -2.79 0.17
N CYS A 77 3.80 -3.88 -0.59
CA CYS A 77 2.57 -4.14 -1.34
C CYS A 77 1.34 -4.21 -0.42
N HIS A 78 1.45 -4.90 0.72
CA HIS A 78 0.39 -5.00 1.71
C HIS A 78 0.10 -3.64 2.37
N ILE A 79 1.14 -2.85 2.70
CA ILE A 79 1.00 -1.47 3.19
C ILE A 79 0.25 -0.61 2.18
N VAL A 80 0.58 -0.69 0.88
CA VAL A 80 -0.12 0.04 -0.18
C VAL A 80 -1.59 -0.39 -0.24
N GLN A 81 -1.88 -1.69 -0.13
CA GLN A 81 -3.26 -2.18 -0.13
C GLN A 81 -4.05 -1.63 1.08
N LEU A 82 -3.49 -1.69 2.29
CA LEU A 82 -4.12 -1.13 3.50
C LEU A 82 -4.27 0.40 3.42
N ALA A 83 -3.28 1.10 2.85
CA ALA A 83 -3.31 2.55 2.64
C ALA A 83 -4.48 2.98 1.75
N ILE A 84 -4.82 2.15 0.76
CA ILE A 84 -5.95 2.35 -0.16
C ILE A 84 -7.27 1.92 0.49
N SER A 85 -7.33 0.75 1.10
CA SER A 85 -8.60 0.12 1.52
C SER A 85 -9.11 0.57 2.88
N GLN A 86 -8.23 0.82 3.85
CA GLN A 86 -8.60 1.07 5.24
C GLN A 86 -8.13 2.41 5.79
N LYS A 87 -6.89 2.82 5.46
CA LYS A 87 -6.28 4.01 6.07
C LYS A 87 -6.67 5.32 5.40
N LYS A 88 -7.30 5.26 4.22
CA LYS A 88 -7.66 6.45 3.42
C LYS A 88 -6.46 7.39 3.23
N LEU A 89 -5.27 6.83 3.00
CA LEU A 89 -4.06 7.60 2.72
C LEU A 89 -3.81 7.69 1.21
N LEU A 90 -4.16 6.63 0.49
CA LEU A 90 -4.06 6.53 -0.95
C LEU A 90 -5.44 6.22 -1.55
N GLY A 91 -5.58 6.45 -2.85
CA GLY A 91 -6.75 6.09 -3.63
C GLY A 91 -6.42 6.13 -5.12
N TYR A 92 -7.44 5.97 -5.95
CA TYR A 92 -7.28 5.94 -7.40
C TYR A 92 -7.80 7.22 -8.06
N LEU A 93 -7.06 7.70 -9.05
CA LEU A 93 -7.47 8.75 -9.98
C LEU A 93 -6.95 8.39 -11.38
N ASN A 94 -7.87 8.24 -12.34
CA ASN A 94 -7.54 7.90 -13.73
C ASN A 94 -6.61 6.67 -13.88
N GLY A 95 -6.82 5.65 -13.03
CA GLY A 95 -6.01 4.42 -13.03
C GLY A 95 -4.65 4.55 -12.35
N ALA A 96 -4.25 5.73 -11.87
CA ALA A 96 -3.04 5.94 -11.08
C ALA A 96 -3.35 5.91 -9.57
N VAL A 97 -2.35 5.55 -8.76
CA VAL A 97 -2.42 5.66 -7.30
C VAL A 97 -2.02 7.08 -6.90
N VAL A 98 -2.87 7.74 -6.13
CA VAL A 98 -2.69 9.12 -5.64
C VAL A 98 -3.03 9.22 -4.16
N PRO A 99 -2.56 10.25 -3.43
CA PRO A 99 -3.04 10.59 -2.10
C PRO A 99 -4.56 10.73 -2.07
N TYR A 100 -5.17 10.24 -0.98
CA TYR A 100 -6.61 10.09 -0.86
C TYR A 100 -7.38 11.40 -1.08
N GLN A 101 -6.82 12.53 -0.64
CA GLN A 101 -7.39 13.88 -0.82
C GLN A 101 -7.67 14.25 -2.28
N ARG A 102 -7.04 13.58 -3.26
CA ARG A 102 -7.24 13.81 -4.69
C ARG A 102 -7.83 12.61 -5.42
N SER A 103 -8.15 11.54 -4.70
CA SER A 103 -8.75 10.35 -5.28
C SER A 103 -10.21 10.59 -5.66
N GLN A 104 -10.71 9.84 -6.66
CA GLN A 104 -12.13 9.89 -7.03
C GLN A 104 -13.06 9.45 -5.88
N SER A 105 -12.55 8.65 -4.94
CA SER A 105 -13.29 8.17 -3.77
C SER A 105 -13.63 9.29 -2.78
N MET A 106 -12.80 10.33 -2.67
CA MET A 106 -13.13 11.53 -1.88
C MET A 106 -14.30 12.30 -2.51
N GLY A 107 -14.35 12.37 -3.85
CA GLY A 107 -15.44 13.04 -4.58
C GLY A 107 -16.81 12.38 -4.43
N LYS A 108 -16.89 11.12 -3.97
CA LYS A 108 -18.15 10.39 -3.73
C LYS A 108 -18.62 10.44 -2.27
N GLU A 109 -17.78 10.89 -1.34
CA GLU A 109 -18.10 11.02 0.09
C GLU A 109 -18.55 12.46 0.46
N ARG A 110 -18.80 13.33 -0.54
CA ARG A 110 -19.35 14.69 -0.37
C ARG A 110 -20.80 14.78 -0.82
#